data_AF-A0A453HEZ0-F1
#
_entry.id   AF-A0A453HEZ0-F1
#
_cell.length_a   1.000
_cell.length_b   1.000
_cell.length_c   1.000
_cell.angle_alpha   90.00
_cell.angle_beta   90.00
_cell.angle_gamma   90.00
#
_symmetry.space_group_name_H-M   'P 1'
#
loop_
_entity.id
_entity.type
_entity.pdbx_description
1 polymer ?
#
loop_
_entity_poly.entity_id
_entity_poly.type
_entity_poly.pdbx_seq_one_letter_code
_entity_poly.pdbx_strand_id
1 'polypeptide(L)'
;MGRCRHSSASVVHENAYLSDFHHCFLVQQNSSGSTESNFGSRLDGINVILGRQGESCSSACRAKGQSCVPSRLAELNKCQILQKYMRCKNGCFPSLGPDQPAEVVDEAPKNLNPGACLYMQMDDRLTCDGSHRHTRRLCPCA
;
A
#
# COMPACT_ATOMS: atom_id res chain seq x y z
N MET A 1 -24.11 9.64 7.15
CA MET A 1 -24.65 9.41 8.51
C MET A 1 -23.57 8.74 9.37
N GLY A 2 -22.63 9.53 9.91
CA GLY A 2 -21.63 9.03 10.87
C GLY A 2 -22.26 8.97 12.26
N ARG A 3 -22.25 7.81 12.90
CA ARG A 3 -22.84 7.63 14.24
C ARG A 3 -21.74 7.78 15.29
N CYS A 4 -21.56 8.99 15.82
CA CYS A 4 -20.84 9.18 17.08
C CYS A 4 -21.85 9.62 18.14
N ARG A 5 -21.91 8.92 19.28
CA ARG A 5 -22.70 9.36 20.45
C ARG A 5 -21.93 10.46 21.18
N HIS A 6 -22.58 11.59 21.43
CA HIS A 6 -22.01 12.80 22.05
C HIS A 6 -22.45 13.03 23.52
N SER A 7 -22.96 12.02 24.23
CA SER A 7 -23.32 12.23 25.64
C SER A 7 -23.00 11.05 26.56
N SER A 8 -22.56 11.40 27.76
CA SER A 8 -22.09 10.52 28.84
C SER A 8 -23.21 10.08 29.79
N ALA A 9 -24.38 9.71 29.27
CA ALA A 9 -25.52 9.30 30.11
C ALA A 9 -25.92 7.82 29.90
N SER A 10 -25.61 6.99 30.91
CA SER A 10 -26.47 5.94 31.52
C SER A 10 -26.91 4.71 30.67
N VAL A 11 -26.85 3.43 31.08
CA VAL A 11 -26.35 2.64 32.24
C VAL A 11 -26.37 1.13 31.85
N VAL A 12 -25.66 0.30 32.64
CA VAL A 12 -25.75 -1.18 32.88
C VAL A 12 -25.49 -2.18 31.72
N HIS A 13 -24.48 -3.03 31.99
CA HIS A 13 -24.10 -4.27 31.30
C HIS A 13 -23.56 -4.18 29.86
N GLU A 14 -22.34 -4.73 29.71
CA GLU A 14 -21.63 -5.17 28.51
C GLU A 14 -22.15 -4.72 27.14
N ASN A 15 -21.91 -3.45 26.81
CA ASN A 15 -21.90 -3.00 25.42
C ASN A 15 -20.54 -2.36 25.11
N ALA A 16 -19.47 -3.14 25.30
CA ALA A 16 -18.14 -2.78 24.84
C ALA A 16 -18.09 -2.99 23.32
N TYR A 17 -18.36 -1.92 22.57
CA TYR A 17 -18.20 -1.94 21.12
C TYR A 17 -16.69 -1.98 20.81
N LEU A 18 -16.15 -3.19 20.60
CA LEU A 18 -14.80 -3.39 20.07
C LEU A 18 -14.81 -2.97 18.60
N SER A 19 -14.27 -1.78 18.35
CA SER A 19 -14.05 -1.24 17.02
C SER A 19 -12.59 -0.83 16.93
N ASP A 20 -11.91 -1.20 15.84
CA ASP A 20 -10.50 -0.83 15.59
C ASP A 20 -10.30 0.70 15.46
N PHE A 21 -11.39 1.48 15.42
CA PHE A 21 -11.39 2.93 15.35
C PHE A 21 -11.50 3.54 16.76
N HIS A 22 -10.35 3.81 17.40
CA HIS A 22 -10.28 4.39 18.75
C HIS A 22 -10.37 5.93 18.80
N HIS A 23 -10.60 6.59 17.66
CA HIS A 23 -10.69 8.05 17.57
C HIS A 23 -11.92 8.47 16.77
N CYS A 24 -12.55 9.57 17.18
CA CYS A 24 -13.60 10.21 16.39
C CYS A 24 -12.97 10.85 15.16
N PHE A 25 -13.11 10.20 14.00
CA PHE A 25 -12.71 10.78 12.72
C PHE A 25 -13.77 11.81 12.28
N LEU A 26 -13.38 13.07 12.16
CA LEU A 26 -14.15 14.05 11.40
C LEU A 26 -14.20 13.55 9.96
N VAL A 27 -15.39 13.29 9.44
CA VAL A 27 -15.61 13.12 8.01
C VAL A 27 -15.20 14.44 7.37
N GLN A 28 -14.03 14.49 6.71
CA GLN A 28 -13.67 15.60 5.85
C GLN A 28 -14.73 15.65 4.74
N GLN A 29 -15.66 16.60 4.83
CA GLN A 29 -16.56 16.92 3.74
C GLN A 29 -15.73 17.51 2.61
N ASN A 30 -15.68 16.80 1.48
CA ASN A 30 -15.36 17.28 0.14
C ASN A 30 -14.38 18.46 0.09
N SER A 31 -13.09 18.17 0.28
CA SER A 31 -12.06 18.99 -0.36
C SER A 31 -11.98 18.54 -1.82
N SER A 32 -12.72 19.22 -2.68
CA SER A 32 -12.55 19.20 -4.13
C SER A 32 -11.12 19.64 -4.47
N GLY A 33 -10.19 18.69 -4.47
CA GLY A 33 -8.81 18.86 -4.88
C GLY A 33 -8.52 17.83 -5.96
N SER A 34 -8.75 18.23 -7.21
CA SER A 34 -8.38 17.53 -8.43
C SER A 34 -6.90 17.11 -8.41
N THR A 35 -6.61 15.92 -7.90
CA THR A 35 -5.30 15.27 -8.05
C THR A 35 -5.41 13.91 -8.73
N GLU A 36 -6.60 13.29 -8.77
CA GLU A 36 -6.83 12.03 -9.49
C GLU A 36 -6.57 12.13 -11.01
N SER A 37 -6.80 13.30 -11.63
CA SER A 37 -6.66 13.49 -13.08
C SER A 37 -5.22 13.44 -13.60
N ASN A 38 -4.22 13.65 -12.73
CA ASN A 38 -2.79 13.60 -13.11
C ASN A 38 -2.14 12.23 -12.85
N PHE A 39 -2.75 11.34 -12.08
CA PHE A 39 -2.19 10.01 -11.82
C PHE A 39 -2.52 9.02 -12.93
N GLY A 40 -3.75 9.07 -13.46
CA GLY A 40 -4.15 8.25 -14.60
C GLY A 40 -3.26 8.48 -15.82
N SER A 41 -2.87 9.73 -16.09
CA SER A 41 -1.98 10.07 -17.21
C SER A 41 -0.53 9.59 -17.01
N ARG A 42 -0.07 9.46 -15.76
CA ARG A 42 1.31 9.00 -15.45
C ARG A 42 1.48 7.49 -15.52
N LEU A 43 0.39 6.74 -15.40
CA LEU A 43 0.35 5.27 -15.53
C LEU A 43 -0.30 4.82 -16.83
N ASP A 44 -0.48 5.74 -17.80
CA ASP A 44 -1.06 5.39 -19.09
C ASP A 44 -0.17 4.36 -19.81
N GLY A 45 -0.80 3.31 -20.34
CA GLY A 45 -0.13 2.16 -20.93
C GLY A 45 0.65 1.25 -19.96
N ILE A 46 0.56 1.46 -18.63
CA ILE A 46 1.22 0.63 -17.63
C ILE A 46 0.24 -0.36 -17.01
N ASN A 47 0.55 -1.65 -17.13
CA ASN A 47 -0.12 -2.73 -16.43
C ASN A 47 0.49 -2.88 -15.02
N VAL A 48 -0.23 -2.42 -14.00
CA VAL A 48 0.20 -2.56 -12.60
C VAL A 48 -0.21 -3.94 -12.08
N ILE A 49 0.76 -4.77 -11.72
CA ILE A 49 0.52 -6.12 -11.21
C ILE A 49 1.12 -6.33 -9.82
N LEU A 50 0.57 -7.30 -9.08
CA LEU A 50 1.17 -7.81 -7.86
C LEU A 50 2.06 -9.02 -8.19
N GLY A 51 3.35 -8.92 -7.84
CA GLY A 51 4.28 -10.04 -7.93
C GLY A 51 4.00 -11.11 -6.86
N ARG A 52 4.51 -12.33 -7.08
CA ARG A 52 4.48 -13.37 -6.05
C ARG A 52 5.42 -13.02 -4.90
N GLN A 53 5.25 -13.70 -3.78
CA GLN A 53 6.16 -13.59 -2.65
C GLN A 53 7.59 -13.95 -3.07
N GLY A 54 8.56 -13.09 -2.73
CA GLY A 54 9.96 -13.31 -3.08
C GLY A 54 10.31 -13.10 -4.56
N GLU A 55 9.37 -12.61 -5.37
CA GLU A 55 9.58 -12.39 -6.80
C GLU A 55 10.02 -10.94 -7.07
N SER A 56 10.89 -10.75 -8.06
CA SER A 56 11.23 -9.41 -8.56
C SER A 56 10.22 -8.94 -9.61
N CYS A 57 10.14 -7.63 -9.84
CA CYS A 57 9.26 -7.10 -10.88
C CYS A 57 9.71 -7.53 -12.29
N SER A 58 11.01 -7.69 -12.52
CA SER A 58 11.54 -8.22 -13.78
C SER A 58 11.00 -9.62 -14.10
N SER A 59 10.95 -10.53 -13.12
CA SER A 59 10.34 -11.85 -13.31
C SER A 59 8.82 -11.80 -13.41
N ALA A 60 8.16 -11.00 -12.55
CA ALA A 60 6.70 -10.92 -12.52
C ALA A 60 6.13 -10.38 -13.84
N CYS A 61 6.72 -9.32 -14.40
CA CYS A 61 6.31 -8.79 -15.71
C CYS A 61 6.60 -9.79 -16.84
N ARG A 62 7.76 -10.47 -16.81
CA ARG A 62 8.12 -11.47 -17.82
C ARG A 62 7.13 -12.63 -17.85
N ALA A 63 6.64 -13.07 -16.69
CA ALA A 63 5.59 -14.10 -16.60
C ALA A 63 4.25 -13.67 -17.24
N LYS A 64 4.06 -12.37 -17.48
CA LYS A 64 2.93 -11.79 -18.22
C LYS A 64 3.25 -11.44 -19.67
N GLY A 65 4.44 -11.79 -20.16
CA GLY A 65 4.90 -11.43 -21.50
C GLY A 65 5.27 -9.95 -21.66
N GLN A 66 5.53 -9.25 -20.54
CA GLN A 66 5.82 -7.82 -20.49
C GLN A 66 7.19 -7.55 -19.87
N SER A 67 7.65 -6.31 -19.93
CA SER A 67 8.88 -5.84 -19.27
C SER A 67 8.55 -4.90 -18.12
N CYS A 68 9.38 -4.94 -17.06
CA CYS A 68 9.26 -3.95 -15.98
C CYS A 68 9.67 -2.57 -16.49
N VAL A 69 8.97 -1.52 -16.04
CA VAL A 69 9.21 -0.13 -16.45
C VAL A 69 9.77 0.66 -15.25
N PRO A 70 11.11 0.74 -15.09
CA PRO A 70 11.74 1.34 -13.90
C PRO A 70 11.30 2.78 -13.63
N SER A 71 11.13 3.58 -14.69
CA SER A 71 10.73 5.00 -14.60
C SER A 71 9.34 5.21 -13.97
N ARG A 72 8.53 4.16 -13.85
CA ARG A 72 7.19 4.20 -13.26
C ARG A 72 7.14 3.67 -11.82
N LEU A 73 8.26 3.14 -11.29
CA LEU A 73 8.31 2.68 -9.89
C LEU A 73 8.04 3.82 -8.90
N ALA A 74 8.57 5.02 -9.16
CA ALA A 74 8.35 6.18 -8.29
C ALA A 74 6.86 6.60 -8.20
N GLU A 75 6.07 6.33 -9.25
CA GLU A 75 4.62 6.57 -9.22
C GLU A 75 3.89 5.54 -8.35
N LEU A 76 4.39 4.31 -8.30
CA LEU A 76 3.86 3.25 -7.42
C LEU A 76 4.37 3.38 -5.98
N ASN A 77 5.47 4.08 -5.76
CA ASN A 77 6.15 4.25 -4.47
C ASN A 77 5.45 5.26 -3.53
N LYS A 78 4.12 5.21 -3.47
CA LYS A 78 3.28 6.13 -2.67
C LYS A 78 2.32 5.29 -1.84
N CYS A 79 2.20 5.60 -0.56
CA CYS A 79 1.32 4.83 0.34
C CYS A 79 -0.12 4.76 -0.19
N GLN A 80 -0.65 5.86 -0.73
CA GLN A 80 -2.00 5.93 -1.29
C GLN A 80 -2.17 4.97 -2.48
N ILE A 81 -1.12 4.78 -3.28
CA ILE A 81 -1.13 3.83 -4.40
C ILE A 81 -1.02 2.40 -3.87
N LEU A 82 -0.13 2.14 -2.90
CA LEU A 82 -0.02 0.81 -2.30
C LEU A 82 -1.35 0.37 -1.69
N GLN A 83 -2.02 1.23 -0.94
CA GLN A 83 -3.34 0.95 -0.34
C GLN A 83 -4.46 0.71 -1.38
N LYS A 84 -4.28 1.16 -2.63
CA LYS A 84 -5.22 0.88 -3.72
C LYS A 84 -5.09 -0.54 -4.26
N TYR A 85 -3.89 -1.12 -4.23
CA TYR A 85 -3.59 -2.44 -4.80
C TYR A 85 -3.34 -3.53 -3.75
N MET A 86 -3.03 -3.14 -2.52
CA MET A 86 -2.62 -4.01 -1.41
C MET A 86 -3.48 -3.72 -0.17
N ARG A 87 -3.47 -4.63 0.82
CA ARG A 87 -4.27 -4.45 2.04
C ARG A 87 -3.64 -3.44 2.97
N CYS A 88 -2.30 -3.47 3.10
CA CYS A 88 -1.55 -2.59 4.00
C CYS A 88 -2.15 -2.54 5.42
N LYS A 89 -2.51 -3.72 5.96
CA LYS A 89 -3.24 -3.88 7.23
C LYS A 89 -2.62 -3.09 8.38
N ASN A 90 -1.29 -3.04 8.43
CA ASN A 90 -0.54 -2.35 9.47
C ASN A 90 -0.02 -0.97 9.05
N GLY A 91 -0.59 -0.38 7.98
CA GLY A 91 -0.20 0.92 7.46
C GLY A 91 0.98 0.86 6.47
N CYS A 92 1.57 2.03 6.23
CA CYS A 92 2.72 2.19 5.33
C CYS A 92 3.93 2.70 6.09
N PHE A 93 5.10 2.10 5.86
CA PHE A 93 6.36 2.53 6.48
C PHE A 93 7.45 2.78 5.44
N PRO A 94 8.31 3.80 5.65
CA PRO A 94 9.50 3.97 4.84
C PRO A 94 10.48 2.81 5.08
N SER A 95 11.12 2.36 4.01
CA SER A 95 12.12 1.29 4.02
C SER A 95 13.23 1.60 3.02
N LEU A 96 14.38 0.95 3.19
CA LEU A 96 15.55 1.03 2.32
C LEU A 96 15.80 -0.27 1.52
N GLY A 97 14.88 -1.24 1.62
CA GLY A 97 15.01 -2.54 0.97
C GLY A 97 14.87 -2.45 -0.56
N PRO A 98 15.67 -3.20 -1.35
CA PRO A 98 15.61 -3.13 -2.81
C PRO A 98 14.29 -3.67 -3.39
N ASP A 99 13.52 -4.40 -2.58
CA ASP A 99 12.22 -4.96 -2.91
C ASP A 99 11.07 -3.94 -2.87
N GLN A 100 11.30 -2.72 -2.42
CA GLN A 100 10.24 -1.72 -2.39
C GLN A 100 9.85 -1.22 -3.81
N PRO A 101 8.59 -0.80 -4.02
CA PRO A 101 7.47 -0.85 -3.07
C PRO A 101 6.81 -2.24 -2.97
N ALA A 102 6.46 -2.65 -1.75
CA ALA A 102 5.94 -3.99 -1.48
C ALA A 102 5.01 -4.09 -0.26
N GLU A 103 4.25 -5.17 -0.17
CA GLU A 103 3.52 -5.57 1.04
C GLU A 103 4.24 -6.74 1.71
N VAL A 104 4.43 -6.65 3.02
CA VAL A 104 4.97 -7.74 3.83
C VAL A 104 3.90 -8.81 4.02
N VAL A 105 4.23 -10.07 3.75
CA VAL A 105 3.28 -11.18 3.91
C VAL A 105 2.88 -11.38 5.38
N ASP A 106 1.67 -11.89 5.62
CA ASP A 106 1.12 -12.05 6.97
C ASP A 106 1.92 -13.05 7.82
N GLU A 107 2.59 -14.01 7.18
CA GLU A 107 3.40 -15.06 7.83
C GLU A 107 4.85 -14.62 8.13
N ALA A 108 5.21 -13.37 7.84
CA ALA A 108 6.54 -12.86 8.12
C ALA A 108 6.82 -12.82 9.64
N PRO A 109 8.10 -12.88 10.06
CA PRO A 109 8.48 -12.60 11.44
C PRO A 109 7.92 -11.27 11.95
N LYS A 110 7.47 -11.22 13.21
CA LYS A 110 6.82 -10.03 13.81
C LYS A 110 7.66 -8.76 13.71
N ASN A 111 8.98 -8.88 13.78
CA ASN A 111 9.91 -7.76 13.68
C ASN A 111 10.03 -7.16 12.27
N LEU A 112 9.40 -7.77 11.25
CA LEU A 112 9.36 -7.26 9.88
C LEU A 112 8.04 -6.56 9.53
N ASN A 113 7.17 -6.33 10.51
CA ASN A 113 5.85 -5.71 10.33
C ASN A 113 4.96 -6.47 9.32
N PRO A 114 4.55 -7.72 9.61
CA PRO A 114 3.67 -8.50 8.74
C PRO A 114 2.41 -7.72 8.34
N GLY A 115 1.98 -7.79 7.09
CA GLY A 115 0.82 -7.06 6.58
C GLY A 115 1.00 -5.56 6.40
N ALA A 116 2.19 -5.00 6.69
CA ALA A 116 2.49 -3.61 6.38
C ALA A 116 2.89 -3.42 4.91
N CYS A 117 2.58 -2.25 4.36
CA CYS A 117 3.15 -1.81 3.10
C CYS A 117 4.43 -1.01 3.34
N LEU A 118 5.39 -1.20 2.46
CA LEU A 118 6.71 -0.61 2.53
C LEU A 118 6.95 0.17 1.25
N TYR A 119 7.42 1.41 1.41
CA TYR A 119 7.79 2.28 0.30
C TYR A 119 9.26 2.70 0.45
N MET A 120 9.95 2.88 -0.67
CA MET A 120 11.34 3.31 -0.69
C MET A 120 11.44 4.77 -0.24
N GLN A 121 12.33 5.06 0.70
CA GLN A 121 12.58 6.44 1.13
C GLN A 121 13.41 7.25 0.12
N MET A 122 14.23 6.58 -0.68
CA MET A 122 15.15 7.17 -1.66
C MET A 122 14.79 6.69 -3.08
N ASP A 123 14.01 7.48 -3.81
CA ASP A 123 13.44 7.10 -5.12
C ASP A 123 14.50 6.68 -6.16
N ASP A 124 15.72 7.22 -6.08
CA ASP A 124 16.85 6.88 -6.94
C ASP A 124 17.34 5.43 -6.76
N ARG A 125 16.95 4.75 -5.68
CA ARG A 125 17.29 3.35 -5.40
C ARG A 125 16.22 2.35 -5.81
N LEU A 126 15.13 2.79 -6.44
CA LEU A 126 14.09 1.92 -6.96
C LEU A 126 14.63 1.04 -8.11
N THR A 127 14.36 -0.26 -8.05
CA THR A 127 14.84 -1.23 -9.05
C THR A 127 13.82 -2.32 -9.34
N CYS A 128 13.78 -2.79 -10.59
CA CYS A 128 12.94 -3.91 -11.00
C CYS A 128 13.47 -5.27 -10.50
N ASP A 129 14.76 -5.39 -10.21
CA ASP A 129 15.41 -6.67 -9.91
C ASP A 129 15.42 -7.03 -8.42
N GLY A 130 15.14 -6.05 -7.56
CA GLY A 130 15.02 -6.28 -6.12
C GLY A 130 13.94 -7.29 -5.79
N SER A 131 14.19 -8.12 -4.77
CA SER A 131 13.26 -9.10 -4.24
C SER A 131 13.54 -9.37 -2.77
N HIS A 132 12.53 -9.81 -2.05
CA HIS A 132 12.70 -10.21 -0.66
C HIS A 132 11.72 -11.31 -0.29
N ARG A 133 12.20 -12.35 0.39
CA ARG A 133 11.44 -13.59 0.67
C ARG A 133 10.15 -13.40 1.46
N HIS A 134 9.98 -12.26 2.14
CA HIS A 134 8.81 -11.95 2.97
C HIS A 134 7.94 -10.83 2.41
N THR A 135 8.16 -10.40 1.16
CA THR A 135 7.37 -9.33 0.56
C THR A 135 6.83 -9.72 -0.81
N ARG A 136 5.75 -9.06 -1.21
CA ARG A 136 5.17 -9.11 -2.56
C ARG A 136 5.20 -7.72 -3.15
N ARG A 137 5.82 -7.58 -4.31
CA ARG A 137 6.08 -6.27 -4.93
C ARG A 137 4.89 -5.77 -5.75
N LEU A 138 4.70 -4.46 -5.79
CA LEU A 138 3.83 -3.79 -6.76
C LEU A 138 4.67 -3.41 -7.99
N CYS A 139 4.32 -3.93 -9.16
CA CYS A 139 5.18 -3.88 -10.35
C CYS A 139 4.51 -3.14 -11.51
N PRO A 140 5.20 -2.17 -12.14
CA PRO A 140 4.75 -1.52 -13.36
C PRO A 140 5.27 -2.30 -14.57
N CYS A 141 4.38 -2.95 -15.31
CA CYS A 141 4.72 -3.73 -16.50
C CYS A 141 4.17 -3.07 -17.78
N ALA A 142 4.90 -3.18 -18.88
CA ALA A 142 4.43 -2.81 -20.22
C ALA A 142 4.91 -3.85 -21.23
#